data_AF-A0A1G0I5Z3-F1
#
_entry.id   AF-A0A1G0I5Z3-F1
#
_cell.length_a   1.000
_cell.length_b   1.000
_cell.length_c   1.000
_cell.angle_alpha   90.00
_cell.angle_beta   90.00
_cell.angle_gamma   90.00
#
_symmetry.space_group_name_H-M   'P 1'
#
loop_
_entity.id
_entity.type
_entity.pdbx_description
1 polymer ?
#
loop_
_entity_poly.entity_id
_entity_poly.type
_entity_poly.pdbx_seq_one_letter_code
_entity_poly.pdbx_strand_id
1 'polypeptide(L)'
;MTKKRASKAKAERVKTPSKNEHGLTWQQESFAQLLASGRSQADAYRSAYPGSQEWKPETLHPAASKLSADYKVATRVKTLRAIITQQAIDEASTDKAWVMRRLKTVAERCLQAAPVLDKKGNPVLTATEHGGVVPAFEFNSMGANRSLELIGKENGMFIDRKEVGEPGAFDRMTDDELRRTIDEADAVIARARGKARDDRKGRGARRAQTSSRAT
;
A
#
# COMPACT_ATOMS: atom_id res chain seq x y z
N MET A 1 37.04 44.64 27.56
CA MET A 1 36.29 43.51 26.96
C MET A 1 36.46 43.53 25.44
N THR A 2 37.33 42.66 24.92
CA THR A 2 37.71 42.56 23.51
C THR A 2 36.64 41.81 22.71
N LYS A 3 36.00 42.48 21.74
CA LYS A 3 35.03 41.86 20.83
C LYS A 3 35.75 40.97 19.81
N LYS A 4 35.69 39.65 20.01
CA LYS A 4 36.20 38.64 19.08
C LYS A 4 35.27 38.59 17.85
N ARG A 5 35.75 38.98 16.67
CA ARG A 5 35.01 38.81 15.41
C ARG A 5 34.96 37.31 15.06
N ALA A 6 33.77 36.75 14.93
CA ALA A 6 33.57 35.39 14.46
C ALA A 6 33.96 35.28 12.99
N SER A 7 34.95 34.44 12.67
CA SER A 7 35.31 34.09 11.30
C SER A 7 34.23 33.18 10.71
N LYS A 8 33.59 33.60 9.61
CA LYS A 8 32.71 32.73 8.83
C LYS A 8 33.51 31.54 8.32
N ALA A 9 33.09 30.33 8.71
CA ALA A 9 33.62 29.09 8.14
C ALA A 9 33.33 29.07 6.63
N LYS A 10 34.38 28.86 5.82
CA LYS A 10 34.26 28.66 4.37
C LYS A 10 33.57 27.32 4.15
N ALA A 11 32.33 27.35 3.65
CA ALA A 11 31.65 26.13 3.22
C ALA A 11 32.50 25.44 2.14
N GLU A 12 32.96 24.23 2.43
CA GLU A 12 33.71 23.41 1.49
C GLU A 12 32.78 23.06 0.32
N ARG A 13 33.07 23.62 -0.85
CA ARG A 13 32.24 23.44 -2.04
C ARG A 13 32.51 22.06 -2.62
N VAL A 14 31.70 21.07 -2.22
CA VAL A 14 31.71 19.74 -2.83
C VAL A 14 31.50 19.91 -4.35
N LYS A 15 32.49 19.53 -5.16
CA LYS A 15 32.36 19.52 -6.62
C LYS A 15 31.40 18.40 -7.00
N THR A 16 30.13 18.73 -7.18
CA THR A 16 29.21 17.80 -7.82
C THR A 16 29.66 17.53 -9.25
N PRO A 17 29.64 16.26 -9.70
CA PRO A 17 29.96 15.93 -11.08
C PRO A 17 28.99 16.65 -12.02
N SER A 18 29.51 17.10 -13.17
CA SER A 18 28.72 17.86 -14.16
C SER A 18 27.65 17.01 -14.84
N LYS A 19 27.78 15.69 -14.76
CA LYS A 19 26.86 14.70 -15.30
C LYS A 19 26.53 13.63 -14.24
N ASN A 20 25.33 13.08 -14.31
CA ASN A 20 24.89 11.97 -13.48
C ASN A 20 25.39 10.62 -14.01
N GLU A 21 25.03 9.53 -13.33
CA GLU A 21 25.33 8.14 -13.69
C GLU A 21 24.83 7.74 -15.09
N HIS A 22 23.86 8.46 -15.65
CA HIS A 22 23.31 8.24 -16.98
C HIS A 22 24.00 9.11 -18.06
N GLY A 23 25.04 9.86 -17.69
CA GLY A 23 25.77 10.73 -18.60
C GLY A 23 24.98 11.98 -19.04
N LEU A 24 23.92 12.32 -18.31
CA LEU A 24 23.09 13.51 -18.50
C LEU A 24 23.53 14.63 -17.56
N THR A 25 23.42 15.88 -17.99
CA THR A 25 23.54 17.01 -17.06
C THR A 25 22.33 17.06 -16.12
N TRP A 26 22.46 17.75 -14.99
CA TRP A 26 21.34 17.92 -14.05
C TRP A 26 20.10 18.57 -14.67
N GLN A 27 20.29 19.50 -15.61
CA GLN A 27 19.19 20.13 -16.36
C GLN A 27 18.51 19.12 -17.30
N GLN A 28 19.29 18.29 -18.00
CA GLN A 28 18.75 17.25 -18.87
C GLN A 28 17.98 16.18 -18.10
N GLU A 29 18.49 15.79 -16.92
CA GLU A 29 17.79 14.86 -16.03
C GLU A 29 16.48 15.46 -15.51
N SER A 30 16.49 16.73 -15.09
CA SER A 30 15.27 17.43 -14.67
C SER A 30 14.24 17.49 -15.81
N PHE A 31 14.68 17.82 -17.02
CA PHE A 31 13.83 17.79 -18.21
C PHE A 31 13.23 16.40 -18.46
N ALA A 32 14.03 15.35 -18.36
CA ALA A 32 13.57 13.97 -18.54
C ALA A 32 12.53 13.56 -17.49
N GLN A 33 12.73 13.94 -16.22
CA GLN A 33 11.78 13.68 -15.13
C GLN A 33 10.44 14.37 -15.37
N LEU A 34 10.46 15.63 -15.80
CA LEU A 34 9.25 16.40 -16.10
C LEU A 34 8.46 15.85 -17.30
N LEU A 35 9.15 15.35 -18.33
CA LEU A 35 8.52 14.67 -19.45
C LEU A 35 7.93 13.31 -19.06
N ALA A 36 8.61 12.58 -18.18
CA ALA A 36 8.11 11.31 -17.66
C ALA A 36 6.86 11.51 -16.79
N SER A 37 6.79 12.62 -16.04
CA SER A 37 5.61 13.01 -15.26
C SER A 37 4.45 13.56 -16.11
N GLY A 38 4.58 13.61 -17.44
CA GLY A 38 3.50 13.99 -18.36
C GLY A 38 3.43 15.48 -18.73
N ARG A 39 4.43 16.31 -18.39
CA ARG A 39 4.45 17.71 -18.86
C ARG A 39 4.74 17.80 -20.35
N SER A 40 4.28 18.89 -20.99
CA SER A 40 4.63 19.19 -22.38
C SER A 40 6.14 19.43 -22.52
N GLN A 41 6.69 19.21 -23.72
CA GLN A 41 8.11 19.48 -23.99
C GLN A 41 8.48 20.93 -23.71
N ALA A 42 7.62 21.89 -24.06
CA ALA A 42 7.87 23.31 -23.82
C ALA A 42 7.91 23.65 -22.33
N ASP A 43 6.96 23.14 -21.54
CA ASP A 43 6.88 23.43 -20.10
C ASP A 43 7.99 22.73 -19.31
N ALA A 44 8.31 21.49 -19.70
CA ALA A 44 9.44 20.77 -19.15
C ALA A 44 10.75 21.52 -19.41
N TYR A 45 10.94 22.06 -20.62
CA TYR A 45 12.14 22.79 -20.99
C TYR A 45 12.29 24.09 -20.20
N ARG A 46 11.23 24.89 -20.09
CA ARG A 46 11.23 26.12 -19.27
C ARG A 46 11.60 25.84 -17.81
N SER A 47 11.04 24.77 -17.25
CA SER A 47 11.27 24.39 -15.87
C SER A 47 12.71 23.89 -15.63
N ALA A 48 13.28 23.15 -16.59
CA ALA A 48 14.65 22.63 -16.49
C ALA A 48 15.73 23.67 -16.83
N TYR A 49 15.41 24.66 -17.67
CA TYR A 49 16.31 25.71 -18.14
C TYR A 49 15.72 27.10 -17.83
N PRO A 50 15.97 27.67 -16.64
CA PRO A 50 15.36 28.94 -16.22
C PRO A 50 15.61 30.12 -17.17
N GLY A 51 16.75 30.14 -17.88
CA GLY A 51 17.05 31.17 -18.88
C GLY A 51 16.18 31.11 -20.14
N SER A 52 15.36 30.06 -20.30
CA SER A 52 14.43 29.90 -21.42
C SER A 52 13.00 30.37 -21.12
N GLN A 53 12.76 30.90 -19.91
CA GLN A 53 11.43 31.29 -19.46
C GLN A 53 10.75 32.30 -20.41
N GLU A 54 11.54 33.27 -20.90
CA GLU A 54 11.08 34.35 -21.78
C GLU A 54 11.29 34.04 -23.27
N TRP A 55 11.74 32.83 -23.62
CA TRP A 55 11.96 32.48 -25.01
C TRP A 55 10.63 32.42 -25.77
N LYS A 56 10.64 32.98 -26.98
CA LYS A 56 9.50 32.91 -27.89
C LYS A 56 9.23 31.44 -28.29
N PRO A 57 7.96 31.07 -28.53
CA PRO A 57 7.58 29.71 -28.92
C PRO A 57 8.38 29.16 -30.10
N GLU A 58 8.69 30.01 -31.09
CA GLU A 58 9.42 29.65 -32.31
C GLU A 58 10.85 29.17 -32.03
N THR A 59 11.45 29.63 -30.94
CA THR A 59 12.79 29.21 -30.50
C THR A 59 12.70 28.06 -29.49
N LEU A 60 11.70 28.11 -28.60
CA LEU A 60 11.54 27.14 -27.52
C LEU A 60 11.13 25.75 -28.04
N HIS A 61 10.15 25.67 -28.93
CA HIS A 61 9.62 24.40 -29.41
C HIS A 61 10.67 23.56 -30.16
N PRO A 62 11.47 24.12 -31.10
CA PRO A 62 12.55 23.37 -31.74
C PRO A 62 13.63 22.94 -30.75
N ALA A 63 13.99 23.78 -29.78
CA ALA A 63 15.00 23.44 -28.76
C ALA A 63 14.53 22.28 -27.86
N ALA A 64 13.29 22.34 -27.38
CA ALA A 64 12.70 21.29 -26.56
C ALA A 64 12.52 19.98 -27.34
N SER A 65 12.07 20.07 -28.60
CA SER A 65 11.95 18.92 -29.49
C SER A 65 13.31 18.25 -29.74
N LYS A 66 14.33 19.04 -30.10
CA LYS A 66 15.70 18.55 -30.31
C LYS A 66 16.25 17.88 -29.06
N LEU A 67 16.02 18.45 -27.87
CA LEU A 67 16.47 17.86 -26.61
C LEU A 67 15.74 16.55 -26.30
N SER A 68 14.43 16.48 -26.57
CA SER A 68 13.66 15.25 -26.38
C SER A 68 14.08 14.13 -27.34
N ALA A 69 14.61 14.48 -28.51
CA ALA A 69 15.10 13.55 -29.52
C ALA A 69 16.52 13.04 -29.25
N ASP A 70 17.26 13.67 -28.31
CA ASP A 70 18.57 13.18 -27.89
C ASP A 70 18.45 11.76 -27.30
N TYR A 71 19.27 10.83 -27.80
CA TYR A 71 19.13 9.41 -27.46
C TYR A 71 19.22 9.16 -25.95
N LYS A 72 20.06 9.91 -25.22
CA LYS A 72 20.24 9.71 -23.77
C LYS A 72 19.01 10.18 -23.01
N VAL A 73 18.48 11.34 -23.39
CA VAL A 73 17.26 11.90 -22.79
C VAL A 73 16.06 11.01 -23.11
N ALA A 74 15.89 10.61 -24.37
CA ALA A 74 14.80 9.74 -24.79
C ALA A 74 14.82 8.38 -24.07
N THR A 75 16.01 7.77 -23.95
CA THR A 75 16.19 6.53 -23.20
C THR A 75 15.82 6.71 -21.74
N ARG A 76 16.27 7.80 -21.10
CA ARG A 76 15.95 8.10 -19.71
C ARG A 76 14.46 8.31 -19.48
N VAL A 77 13.79 9.07 -20.34
CA VAL A 77 12.33 9.29 -20.28
C VAL A 77 11.58 7.96 -20.39
N LYS A 78 12.00 7.07 -21.30
CA LYS A 78 11.40 5.74 -21.44
C LYS A 78 11.53 4.90 -20.17
N THR A 79 12.72 4.87 -19.57
CA THR A 79 12.94 4.15 -18.30
C THR A 79 12.09 4.72 -17.17
N LEU A 80 12.06 6.05 -17.01
CA LEU A 80 11.26 6.70 -15.97
C LEU A 80 9.76 6.43 -16.14
N ARG A 81 9.25 6.49 -17.37
CA ARG A 81 7.85 6.13 -17.66
C ARG A 81 7.56 4.68 -17.32
N ALA A 82 8.44 3.75 -17.68
CA ALA A 82 8.28 2.34 -17.33
C ALA A 82 8.22 2.12 -15.80
N ILE A 83 9.07 2.81 -15.04
CA ILE A 83 9.05 2.77 -13.56
C ILE A 83 7.72 3.31 -13.03
N ILE A 84 7.29 4.49 -13.50
CA ILE A 84 6.01 5.10 -13.07
C ILE A 84 4.83 4.19 -13.41
N THR A 85 4.80 3.62 -14.61
CA THR A 85 3.75 2.68 -15.00
C THR A 85 3.77 1.42 -14.15
N GLN A 86 4.94 0.86 -13.87
CA GLN A 86 5.05 -0.32 -13.00
C GLN A 86 4.58 -0.01 -11.58
N GLN A 87 4.98 1.14 -11.01
CA GLN A 87 4.50 1.59 -9.70
C GLN A 87 2.97 1.75 -9.68
N ALA A 88 2.39 2.35 -10.72
CA ALA A 88 0.94 2.49 -10.83
C ALA A 88 0.23 1.13 -10.94
N ILE A 89 0.81 0.17 -11.67
CA ILE A 89 0.30 -1.20 -11.75
C ILE A 89 0.39 -1.88 -10.38
N ASP A 90 1.52 -1.76 -9.68
CA ASP A 90 1.72 -2.37 -8.37
C ASP A 90 0.77 -1.76 -7.31
N GLU A 91 0.51 -0.45 -7.38
CA GLU A 91 -0.46 0.22 -6.52
C GLU A 91 -1.91 -0.15 -6.84
N ALA A 92 -2.24 -0.30 -8.12
CA ALA A 92 -3.56 -0.74 -8.56
C ALA A 92 -3.79 -2.24 -8.31
N SER A 93 -2.72 -3.03 -8.31
CA SER A 93 -2.74 -4.46 -8.01
C SER A 93 -3.01 -4.65 -6.52
N THR A 94 -4.20 -5.15 -6.20
CA THR A 94 -4.52 -5.57 -4.83
C THR A 94 -3.89 -6.93 -4.57
N ASP A 95 -2.66 -6.93 -4.07
CA ASP A 95 -2.01 -8.16 -3.60
C ASP A 95 -2.34 -8.46 -2.12
N LYS A 96 -2.02 -9.68 -1.67
CA LYS A 96 -2.25 -10.12 -0.28
C LYS A 96 -1.52 -9.23 0.73
N ALA A 97 -0.29 -8.80 0.44
CA ALA A 97 0.48 -7.95 1.35
C ALA A 97 -0.16 -6.56 1.49
N TRP A 98 -0.68 -5.99 0.41
CA TRP A 98 -1.43 -4.75 0.40
C TRP A 98 -2.68 -4.87 1.28
N VAL A 99 -3.48 -5.92 1.12
CA VAL A 99 -4.69 -6.14 1.95
C VAL A 99 -4.33 -6.24 3.42
N MET A 100 -3.32 -7.02 3.78
CA MET A 100 -2.89 -7.18 5.17
C MET A 100 -2.38 -5.86 5.77
N ARG A 101 -1.57 -5.08 5.02
CA ARG A 101 -1.14 -3.75 5.45
C ARG A 101 -2.32 -2.81 5.67
N ARG A 102 -3.29 -2.80 4.76
CA ARG A 102 -4.49 -1.95 4.89
C ARG A 102 -5.36 -2.35 6.05
N LEU A 103 -5.62 -3.65 6.27
CA LEU A 103 -6.35 -4.14 7.44
C LEU A 103 -5.66 -3.73 8.75
N LYS A 104 -4.32 -3.80 8.80
CA LYS A 104 -3.56 -3.32 9.97
C LYS A 104 -3.78 -1.82 10.20
N THR A 105 -3.66 -0.99 9.16
CA THR A 105 -3.91 0.45 9.26
C THR A 105 -5.35 0.77 9.69
N VAL A 106 -6.34 0.01 9.20
CA VAL A 106 -7.74 0.17 9.63
C VAL A 106 -7.89 -0.19 11.11
N ALA A 107 -7.30 -1.31 11.55
CA ALA A 107 -7.31 -1.69 12.97
C ALA A 107 -6.69 -0.60 13.85
N GLU A 108 -5.50 -0.11 13.49
CA GLU A 108 -4.79 0.97 14.22
C GLU A 108 -5.63 2.25 14.32
N ARG A 109 -6.25 2.67 13.21
CA ARG A 109 -7.11 3.87 13.21
C ARG A 109 -8.37 3.67 14.05
N CYS A 110 -8.99 2.51 13.96
CA CYS A 110 -10.18 2.20 14.75
C CYS A 110 -9.89 2.08 16.25
N LEU A 111 -8.65 1.74 16.64
CA LEU A 111 -8.19 1.67 18.03
C LEU A 111 -7.80 3.03 18.63
N GLN A 112 -7.80 4.12 17.84
CA GLN A 112 -7.52 5.45 18.36
C GLN A 112 -8.61 5.87 19.34
N ALA A 113 -8.19 6.35 20.52
CA ALA A 113 -9.09 6.86 21.53
C ALA A 113 -9.74 8.18 21.06
N ALA A 114 -11.06 8.23 21.10
CA ALA A 114 -11.88 9.40 20.84
C ALA A 114 -12.68 9.73 22.10
N PRO A 115 -12.86 11.02 22.45
CA PRO A 115 -13.66 11.39 23.61
C PRO A 115 -15.13 11.03 23.35
N VAL A 116 -15.77 10.43 24.34
CA VAL A 116 -17.22 10.19 24.31
C VAL A 116 -17.91 11.54 24.49
N LEU A 117 -18.75 11.93 23.55
CA LEU A 117 -19.45 13.22 23.60
C LEU A 117 -20.92 13.04 24.00
N ASP A 118 -21.45 13.98 24.76
CA ASP A 118 -22.87 14.10 25.03
C ASP A 118 -23.64 14.65 23.80
N LYS A 119 -24.97 14.73 23.89
CA LYS A 119 -25.82 15.29 22.81
C LYS A 119 -25.53 16.75 22.46
N LYS A 120 -24.79 17.46 23.32
CA LYS A 120 -24.41 18.87 23.17
C LYS A 120 -22.96 19.02 22.66
N GLY A 121 -22.24 17.92 22.46
CA GLY A 121 -20.86 17.89 22.00
C GLY A 121 -19.81 18.04 23.11
N ASN A 122 -20.19 17.99 24.40
CA ASN A 122 -19.24 18.05 25.51
C ASN A 122 -18.73 16.65 25.87
N PRO A 123 -17.45 16.51 26.26
CA PRO A 123 -16.94 15.23 26.73
C PRO A 123 -17.69 14.73 27.97
N VAL A 124 -18.15 13.49 27.92
CA VAL A 124 -18.73 12.79 29.07
C VAL A 124 -17.60 12.56 30.07
N LEU A 125 -17.82 12.93 31.33
CA LEU A 125 -16.85 12.72 32.40
C LEU A 125 -17.16 11.41 33.14
N THR A 126 -16.12 10.67 33.52
CA THR A 126 -16.21 9.48 34.36
C THR A 126 -15.35 9.65 35.61
N ALA A 127 -15.82 9.12 36.74
CA ALA A 127 -15.12 9.19 38.00
C ALA A 127 -13.93 8.22 38.01
N THR A 128 -12.78 8.69 38.50
CA THR A 128 -11.62 7.86 38.77
C THR A 128 -11.73 7.24 40.17
N GLU A 129 -11.04 6.11 40.37
CA GLU A 129 -11.01 5.39 41.66
C GLU A 129 -10.49 6.26 42.82
N HIS A 130 -9.77 7.34 42.54
CA HIS A 130 -9.21 8.28 43.51
C HIS A 130 -10.06 9.56 43.68
N GLY A 131 -11.30 9.57 43.22
CA GLY A 131 -12.23 10.70 43.39
C GLY A 131 -11.98 11.89 42.45
N GLY A 132 -11.14 11.73 41.43
CA GLY A 132 -11.00 12.68 40.33
C GLY A 132 -12.04 12.44 39.24
N VAL A 133 -12.21 13.37 38.31
CA VAL A 133 -13.09 13.19 37.14
C VAL A 133 -12.28 13.39 35.88
N VAL A 134 -12.33 12.44 34.96
CA VAL A 134 -11.61 12.47 33.68
C VAL A 134 -12.59 12.27 32.52
N PRO A 135 -12.31 12.78 31.32
CA PRO A 135 -13.13 12.46 30.16
C PRO A 135 -13.16 10.96 29.87
N ALA A 136 -14.33 10.44 29.56
CA ALA A 136 -14.51 9.10 29.03
C ALA A 136 -14.01 9.06 27.58
N PHE A 137 -13.27 8.01 27.24
CA PHE A 137 -12.78 7.76 25.90
C PHE A 137 -13.34 6.43 25.39
N GLU A 138 -13.64 6.39 24.11
CA GLU A 138 -14.04 5.18 23.38
C GLU A 138 -13.18 5.01 22.12
N PHE A 139 -13.34 3.88 21.45
CA PHE A 139 -12.73 3.62 20.15
C PHE A 139 -13.70 2.77 19.30
N ASN A 140 -13.47 2.70 17.99
CA ASN A 140 -14.31 1.92 17.10
C ASN A 140 -13.98 0.42 17.20
N SER A 141 -14.54 -0.23 18.23
CA SER A 141 -14.33 -1.64 18.51
C SER A 141 -14.78 -2.56 17.37
N MET A 142 -15.87 -2.24 16.67
CA MET A 142 -16.38 -3.05 15.56
C MET A 142 -15.40 -3.09 14.37
N GLY A 143 -14.90 -1.93 13.95
CA GLY A 143 -13.93 -1.84 12.85
C GLY A 143 -12.58 -2.48 13.19
N ALA A 144 -12.13 -2.29 14.43
CA ALA A 144 -10.91 -2.92 14.94
C ALA A 144 -11.05 -4.45 14.98
N ASN A 145 -12.11 -4.96 15.60
CA ASN A 145 -12.36 -6.40 15.74
C ASN A 145 -12.46 -7.07 14.37
N ARG A 146 -13.18 -6.47 13.41
CA ARG A 146 -13.31 -7.05 12.07
C ARG A 146 -11.97 -7.13 11.35
N SER A 147 -11.14 -6.10 11.48
CA SER A 147 -9.82 -6.07 10.84
C SER A 147 -8.88 -7.11 11.46
N LEU A 148 -8.86 -7.23 12.79
CA LEU A 148 -8.05 -8.20 13.52
C LEU A 148 -8.51 -9.64 13.26
N GLU A 149 -9.82 -9.89 13.19
CA GLU A 149 -10.39 -11.20 12.84
C GLU A 149 -9.93 -11.65 11.45
N LEU A 150 -10.02 -10.78 10.45
CA LEU A 150 -9.60 -11.10 9.08
C LEU A 150 -8.10 -11.39 9.00
N ILE A 151 -7.27 -10.60 9.71
CA ILE A 151 -5.83 -10.84 9.81
C ILE A 151 -5.55 -12.20 10.45
N GLY A 152 -6.19 -12.51 11.59
CA GLY A 152 -5.96 -13.78 12.28
C GLY A 152 -6.46 -14.98 11.47
N LYS A 153 -7.56 -14.84 10.70
CA LYS A 153 -8.05 -15.89 9.80
C LYS A 153 -7.05 -16.18 8.68
N GLU A 154 -6.47 -15.13 8.08
CA GLU A 154 -5.44 -15.29 7.06
C GLU A 154 -4.16 -15.93 7.62
N ASN A 155 -3.83 -15.66 8.88
CA ASN A 155 -2.69 -16.24 9.59
C ASN A 155 -2.98 -17.62 10.21
N GLY A 156 -4.20 -18.16 10.05
CA GLY A 156 -4.58 -19.47 10.62
C GLY A 156 -4.72 -19.50 12.15
N MET A 157 -4.85 -18.34 12.80
CA MET A 157 -4.98 -18.23 14.27
C MET A 157 -6.34 -18.70 14.78
N PHE A 158 -7.38 -18.67 13.94
CA PHE A 158 -8.72 -19.14 14.28
C PHE A 158 -8.97 -20.51 13.66
N ILE A 159 -8.83 -21.55 14.47
CA ILE A 159 -9.08 -22.94 14.07
C ILE A 159 -10.45 -23.35 14.61
N ASP A 160 -11.38 -23.67 13.71
CA ASP A 160 -12.65 -24.30 14.08
C ASP A 160 -12.45 -25.82 14.17
N ARG A 161 -12.34 -26.32 15.41
CA ARG A 161 -12.19 -27.77 15.67
C ARG A 161 -13.58 -28.37 15.80
N LYS A 162 -13.89 -29.31 14.92
CA LYS A 162 -15.06 -30.17 15.05
C LYS A 162 -14.62 -31.50 15.61
N GLU A 163 -15.07 -31.80 16.82
CA GLU A 163 -14.99 -33.15 17.37
C GLU A 163 -15.97 -34.03 16.60
N VAL A 164 -15.49 -35.19 16.14
CA VAL A 164 -16.30 -36.16 15.41
C VAL A 164 -16.23 -37.46 16.21
N GLY A 165 -17.38 -37.89 16.73
CA GLY A 165 -17.51 -39.10 17.55
C GLY A 165 -17.71 -38.80 19.04
N GLU A 166 -18.24 -39.79 19.75
CA GLU A 166 -18.39 -39.77 21.21
C GLU A 166 -17.08 -40.22 21.88
N PRO A 167 -16.77 -39.76 23.11
CA PRO A 167 -15.66 -40.30 23.89
C PRO A 167 -15.71 -41.83 23.98
N GLY A 168 -14.65 -42.51 23.56
CA GLY A 168 -14.55 -43.99 23.56
C GLY A 168 -15.22 -44.68 22.36
N ALA A 169 -15.78 -43.94 21.39
CA ALA A 169 -16.36 -44.51 20.18
C ALA A 169 -15.37 -45.37 19.36
N PHE A 170 -14.07 -45.12 19.52
CA PHE A 170 -12.99 -45.80 18.81
C PHE A 170 -12.34 -46.94 19.62
N ASP A 171 -12.63 -47.07 20.92
CA ASP A 171 -11.94 -48.02 21.81
C ASP A 171 -12.29 -49.50 21.53
N ARG A 172 -13.39 -49.74 20.80
CA ARG A 172 -13.86 -51.08 20.43
C ARG A 172 -13.77 -51.35 18.93
N MET A 173 -13.17 -50.44 18.16
CA MET A 173 -12.99 -50.62 16.72
C MET A 173 -11.74 -51.45 16.46
N THR A 174 -11.83 -52.36 15.50
CA THR A 174 -10.66 -53.08 14.99
C THR A 174 -9.79 -52.16 14.14
N ASP A 175 -8.50 -52.50 13.97
CA ASP A 175 -7.54 -51.70 13.19
C ASP A 175 -8.03 -51.40 11.75
N ASP A 176 -8.76 -52.34 11.14
CA ASP A 176 -9.34 -52.19 9.81
C ASP A 176 -10.54 -51.23 9.79
N GLU A 177 -11.35 -51.24 10.84
CA GLU A 177 -12.47 -50.31 11.00
C GLU A 177 -11.96 -48.89 11.30
N LEU A 178 -10.92 -48.76 12.12
CA LEU A 178 -10.20 -47.50 12.39
C LEU A 178 -9.64 -46.90 11.10
N ARG A 179 -9.05 -47.73 10.23
CA ARG A 179 -8.57 -47.28 8.91
C ARG A 179 -9.69 -46.75 8.03
N ARG A 180 -10.84 -47.43 8.01
CA ARG A 180 -12.01 -46.94 7.26
C ARG A 180 -12.54 -45.62 7.79
N THR A 181 -12.62 -45.44 9.12
CA THR A 181 -13.06 -44.14 9.69
C THR A 181 -12.07 -43.02 9.41
N ILE A 182 -10.76 -43.30 9.40
CA ILE A 182 -9.74 -42.33 8.99
C ILE A 182 -9.92 -41.96 7.51
N ASP A 183 -10.06 -42.94 6.62
CA ASP A 183 -10.25 -42.69 5.19
C ASP A 183 -11.54 -41.90 4.90
N GLU A 184 -12.63 -42.19 5.63
CA GLU A 184 -13.87 -41.43 5.55
C GLU A 184 -13.71 -40.00 6.06
N ALA A 185 -13.03 -39.80 7.19
CA ALA A 185 -12.75 -38.47 7.73
C ALA A 185 -11.86 -37.66 6.78
N ASP A 186 -10.85 -38.28 6.18
CA ASP A 186 -9.98 -37.66 5.18
C ASP A 186 -10.75 -37.30 3.91
N ALA A 187 -11.70 -38.14 3.47
CA ALA A 187 -12.59 -37.84 2.36
C ALA A 187 -13.51 -36.65 2.67
N VAL A 188 -14.02 -36.53 3.91
CA VAL A 188 -14.82 -35.38 4.36
C VAL A 188 -13.96 -34.11 4.39
N ILE A 189 -12.74 -34.17 4.91
CA ILE A 189 -11.78 -33.05 4.93
C ILE A 189 -11.43 -32.63 3.49
N ALA A 190 -11.19 -33.59 2.60
CA ALA A 190 -10.92 -33.34 1.19
C ALA A 190 -12.12 -32.70 0.48
N ARG A 191 -13.35 -33.16 0.75
CA ARG A 191 -14.60 -32.54 0.25
C ARG A 191 -14.79 -31.13 0.80
N ALA A 192 -14.53 -30.89 2.09
CA ALA A 192 -14.61 -29.56 2.69
C ALA A 192 -13.58 -28.59 2.08
N ARG A 193 -12.34 -29.05 1.89
CA ARG A 193 -11.28 -28.29 1.20
C ARG A 193 -11.60 -28.05 -0.28
N GLY A 194 -12.20 -29.03 -0.95
CA GLY A 194 -12.66 -28.95 -2.34
C GLY A 194 -13.81 -27.96 -2.52
N LYS A 195 -14.86 -28.05 -1.69
CA LYS A 195 -16.00 -27.12 -1.68
C LYS A 195 -15.55 -25.69 -1.38
N ALA A 196 -14.62 -25.50 -0.45
CA ALA A 196 -14.01 -24.19 -0.18
C ALA A 196 -13.22 -23.62 -1.38
N ARG A 197 -12.60 -24.48 -2.21
CA ARG A 197 -11.95 -24.09 -3.48
C ARG A 197 -12.96 -23.77 -4.58
N ASP A 198 -14.03 -24.56 -4.70
CA ASP A 198 -15.05 -24.41 -5.74
C ASP A 198 -15.95 -23.19 -5.48
N ASP A 199 -16.31 -22.92 -4.24
CA ASP A 199 -17.02 -21.70 -3.82
C ASP A 199 -16.19 -20.43 -4.06
N ARG A 200 -14.85 -20.56 -4.07
CA ARG A 200 -13.91 -19.48 -4.39
C ARG A 200 -13.84 -19.25 -5.91
N LYS A 201 -13.84 -20.31 -6.72
CA LYS A 201 -13.93 -20.25 -8.20
C LYS A 201 -15.28 -19.73 -8.68
N GLY A 202 -16.39 -20.21 -8.13
CA GLY A 202 -17.74 -19.80 -8.51
C GLY A 202 -18.03 -18.32 -8.21
N ARG A 203 -17.47 -17.78 -7.12
CA ARG A 203 -17.52 -16.33 -6.84
C ARG A 203 -16.68 -15.51 -7.82
N GLY A 204 -15.53 -16.02 -8.27
CA GLY A 204 -14.72 -15.40 -9.32
C GLY A 204 -15.42 -15.37 -10.69
N ALA A 205 -16.06 -16.48 -11.08
CA ALA A 205 -16.79 -16.61 -12.34
C ALA A 205 -18.04 -15.72 -12.41
N ARG A 206 -18.80 -15.61 -11.31
CA ARG A 206 -19.97 -14.69 -11.25
C ARG A 206 -19.56 -13.23 -11.34
N ARG A 207 -18.42 -12.84 -10.74
CA ARG A 207 -17.88 -11.47 -10.83
C ARG A 207 -17.44 -11.10 -12.25
N ALA A 208 -16.87 -12.05 -13.01
CA ALA A 208 -16.51 -11.87 -14.41
C ALA A 208 -17.74 -11.72 -15.32
N GLN A 209 -18.81 -12.50 -15.08
CA GLN A 209 -20.04 -12.41 -15.85
C GLN A 209 -20.84 -11.13 -15.58
N THR A 210 -20.83 -10.60 -14.35
CA THR A 210 -21.48 -9.31 -14.05
C THR A 210 -20.72 -8.11 -14.61
N SER A 211 -19.39 -8.21 -14.79
CA SER A 211 -18.58 -7.15 -15.42
C SER A 211 -18.75 -7.12 -16.95
N SER A 212 -19.05 -8.25 -17.60
CA SER A 212 -19.25 -8.35 -19.05
C SER A 212 -20.64 -7.90 -19.52
N ARG A 213 -21.60 -7.70 -18.59
CA ARG A 213 -23.00 -7.35 -18.91
C ARG A 213 -23.33 -5.87 -18.67
N ALA A 214 -22.32 -5.09 -18.28
CA ALA A 214 -22.41 -3.65 -17.95
C ALA A 214 -21.60 -2.77 -18.93
N THR A 215 -21.23 -3.30 -20.09
CA THR A 215 -20.64 -2.56 -21.24
C THR A 215 -21.59 -2.69 -22.41
#